data_AF-A0AAE9DVV9-F1
#
_entry.id   AF-A0AAE9DVV9-F1
#
_cell.length_a   1.000
_cell.length_b   1.000
_cell.length_c   1.000
_cell.angle_alpha   90.00
_cell.angle_beta   90.00
_cell.angle_gamma   90.00
#
_symmetry.space_group_name_H-M   'P 1'
#
loop_
_entity.id
_entity.type
_entity.pdbx_description
1 polymer ?
#
loop_
_entity_poly.entity_id
_entity_poly.type
_entity_poly.pdbx_seq_one_letter_code
_entity_poly.pdbx_strand_id
1 'polypeptide(L)'
;MTKSQKTTVKISVEDPETGKNILLKLQNMNFLAAGAFSNVYRGIASTDNGEKREVVIKKTWPKKKGKSSEEDILEMLRRLKHKNIVMLLYSYQKTHKDRTCLALIFESMP
;
A
#
# COMPACT_ATOMS: atom_id res chain seq x y z
N MET A 1 -26.01 -11.86 -11.29
CA MET A 1 -24.68 -11.26 -11.57
C MET A 1 -24.62 -9.87 -10.95
N THR A 2 -24.05 -9.75 -9.75
CA THR A 2 -23.82 -8.44 -9.12
C THR A 2 -22.62 -7.78 -9.79
N LYS A 3 -22.85 -6.67 -10.50
CA LYS A 3 -21.76 -5.81 -11.01
C LYS A 3 -20.99 -5.28 -9.80
N SER A 4 -19.84 -5.88 -9.49
CA SER A 4 -18.90 -5.32 -8.52
C SER A 4 -18.52 -3.93 -9.02
N GLN A 5 -18.98 -2.89 -8.34
CA GLN A 5 -18.58 -1.52 -8.63
C GLN A 5 -17.06 -1.45 -8.46
N LYS A 6 -16.32 -1.32 -9.56
CA LYS A 6 -14.87 -1.17 -9.55
C LYS A 6 -14.51 0.17 -8.92
N THR A 7 -14.38 0.19 -7.59
CA THR A 7 -13.96 1.39 -6.86
C THR A 7 -12.54 1.74 -7.30
N THR A 8 -12.38 2.90 -7.92
CA THR A 8 -11.07 3.49 -8.20
C THR A 8 -10.78 4.52 -7.11
N VAL A 9 -9.66 4.36 -6.42
CA VAL A 9 -9.20 5.30 -5.39
C VAL A 9 -7.92 5.95 -5.87
N LYS A 10 -7.87 7.29 -5.83
CA LYS A 10 -6.66 8.07 -6.09
C LYS A 10 -6.04 8.46 -4.76
N ILE A 11 -4.74 8.24 -4.60
CA ILE A 11 -3.97 8.63 -3.42
C ILE A 11 -2.69 9.36 -3.85
N SER A 12 -2.26 10.35 -3.06
CA SER A 12 -0.92 10.93 -3.19
C SER A 12 0.02 10.13 -2.29
N VAL A 13 1.14 9.68 -2.85
CA VAL A 13 2.19 8.95 -2.12
C VAL A 13 3.54 9.56 -2.45
N GLU A 14 4.47 9.51 -1.52
CA GLU A 14 5.86 9.85 -1.81
C GLU A 14 6.50 8.70 -2.59
N ASP A 15 7.12 9.03 -3.72
CA ASP A 15 7.97 8.12 -4.46
C ASP A 15 9.26 7.90 -3.66
N PRO A 16 9.54 6.67 -3.22
CA PRO A 16 10.70 6.38 -2.39
C PRO A 16 12.06 6.58 -3.07
N GLU A 17 12.10 6.62 -4.40
CA GLU A 17 13.35 6.79 -5.16
C GLU A 17 13.63 8.27 -5.43
N THR A 18 12.58 9.07 -5.68
CA THR A 18 12.73 10.49 -6.05
C THR A 18 12.38 11.46 -4.93
N GLY A 19 11.73 11.01 -3.85
CA GLY A 19 11.21 11.83 -2.77
C GLY A 19 10.05 12.74 -3.18
N LYS A 20 9.54 12.62 -4.41
CA LYS A 20 8.47 13.46 -4.94
C LYS A 20 7.11 12.82 -4.68
N ASN A 21 6.10 13.64 -4.45
CA ASN A 21 4.73 13.17 -4.38
C ASN A 21 4.23 12.79 -5.78
N ILE A 22 3.70 11.58 -5.91
CA ILE A 22 3.08 11.05 -7.13
C ILE A 22 1.64 10.63 -6.84
N LEU A 23 0.80 10.69 -7.87
CA LEU A 23 -0.58 10.20 -7.79
C LEU A 23 -0.62 8.72 -8.16
N LEU A 24 -1.13 7.89 -7.25
CA LEU A 24 -1.35 6.47 -7.46
C LEU A 24 -2.86 6.18 -7.56
N LYS A 25 -3.27 5.53 -8.65
CA LYS A 25 -4.62 5.03 -8.89
C LYS A 25 -4.70 3.56 -8.51
N LEU A 26 -5.41 3.27 -7.43
CA LEU A 26 -5.72 1.93 -6.94
C LEU A 26 -7.05 1.45 -7.51
N GLN A 27 -7.05 0.30 -8.17
CA GLN A 27 -8.19 -0.24 -8.90
C GLN A 27 -8.37 -1.73 -8.62
N ASN A 28 -9.62 -2.19 -8.65
CA ASN A 28 -9.96 -3.61 -8.44
C ASN A 28 -9.35 -4.17 -7.14
N MET A 29 -9.39 -3.39 -6.06
CA MET A 29 -8.90 -3.82 -4.76
C MET A 29 -9.88 -4.83 -4.16
N ASN A 30 -9.44 -6.08 -4.04
CA ASN A 30 -10.20 -7.18 -3.45
C ASN A 30 -9.59 -7.58 -2.12
N PHE A 31 -10.42 -7.99 -1.18
CA PHE A 31 -9.95 -8.58 0.06
C PHE A 31 -9.18 -9.87 -0.25
N LEU A 32 -8.00 -10.01 0.33
CA LEU A 32 -7.13 -11.17 0.17
C LEU A 32 -7.10 -12.02 1.44
N ALA A 33 -6.83 -11.39 2.59
CA ALA A 33 -6.72 -12.07 3.86
C ALA A 33 -6.90 -11.11 5.05
N ALA A 34 -7.21 -11.66 6.22
CA ALA A 34 -7.18 -10.95 7.49
C ALA A 34 -6.21 -11.65 8.44
N GLY A 35 -5.47 -10.86 9.21
CA GLY A 35 -4.63 -11.32 10.31
C GLY A 35 -4.92 -10.52 11.57
N ALA A 36 -4.30 -10.90 12.69
CA ALA A 36 -4.53 -10.29 14.00
C ALA A 36 -4.36 -8.75 14.03
N PHE A 37 -3.51 -8.21 13.15
CA PHE A 37 -3.13 -6.79 13.14
C PHE A 37 -3.48 -6.06 11.85
N SER A 38 -3.98 -6.76 10.83
CA SER A 38 -4.14 -6.16 9.50
C SER A 38 -5.14 -6.87 8.61
N ASN A 39 -5.72 -6.11 7.69
CA ASN A 39 -6.40 -6.65 6.52
C ASN A 39 -5.52 -6.44 5.30
N VAL A 40 -5.48 -7.45 4.44
CA VAL A 40 -4.68 -7.48 3.23
C VAL A 40 -5.60 -7.46 2.02
N TYR A 41 -5.28 -6.61 1.05
CA TYR A 41 -6.02 -6.47 -0.19
C TYR A 41 -5.08 -6.66 -1.38
N ARG A 42 -5.60 -7.19 -2.49
CA ARG A 42 -4.86 -7.34 -3.76
C ARG A 42 -5.57 -6.57 -4.86
N GLY A 43 -4.82 -5.95 -5.76
CA GLY A 43 -5.40 -5.32 -6.95
C GLY A 43 -4.34 -4.67 -7.82
N ILE A 44 -4.75 -3.66 -8.59
CA ILE A 44 -3.89 -2.94 -9.53
C ILE A 44 -3.58 -1.54 -9.02
N ALA A 45 -2.30 -1.18 -9.02
CA ALA A 45 -1.85 0.21 -8.89
C ALA A 45 -1.39 0.73 -10.25
N SER A 46 -1.74 1.98 -10.55
CA SER A 46 -1.25 2.68 -11.73
C SER A 46 -0.82 4.11 -11.43
N THR A 47 0.28 4.52 -12.04
CA THR A 47 0.83 5.87 -11.97
C THR A 47 0.28 6.73 -13.12
N ASP A 48 0.54 8.04 -13.08
CA ASP A 48 0.03 8.96 -14.11
C ASP A 48 0.67 8.78 -15.49
N ASN A 49 1.87 8.21 -15.58
CA ASN A 49 2.49 7.81 -16.85
C ASN A 49 1.87 6.53 -17.45
N GLY A 50 0.88 5.91 -16.79
CA GLY A 50 0.15 4.76 -17.30
C GLY A 50 0.76 3.39 -16.97
N GLU A 51 1.90 3.34 -16.27
CA GLU A 51 2.45 2.08 -15.77
C GLU A 51 1.46 1.42 -14.82
N LYS A 52 1.28 0.11 -14.96
CA LYS A 52 0.37 -0.70 -14.16
C LYS A 52 1.15 -1.84 -13.52
N ARG A 53 0.84 -2.11 -12.26
CA ARG A 53 1.41 -3.25 -11.54
C ARG A 53 0.39 -3.87 -10.60
N GLU A 54 0.47 -5.19 -10.44
CA GLU A 54 -0.24 -5.88 -9.37
C GLU A 54 0.43 -5.54 -8.03
N VAL A 55 -0.39 -5.22 -7.04
CA VAL A 55 0.06 -4.84 -5.70
C VAL A 55 -0.75 -5.53 -4.62
N VAL A 56 -0.12 -5.63 -3.45
CA VAL A 56 -0.77 -6.05 -2.22
C VAL A 56 -0.73 -4.90 -1.22
N ILE A 57 -1.86 -4.60 -0.58
CA ILE A 57 -1.97 -3.53 0.41
C ILE A 57 -2.27 -4.14 1.77
N LYS A 58 -1.32 -4.04 2.70
CA LYS A 58 -1.52 -4.38 4.10
C LYS A 58 -1.99 -3.11 4.83
N LYS A 59 -3.23 -3.13 5.33
CA LYS A 59 -3.82 -2.05 6.13
C LYS A 59 -3.75 -2.38 7.60
N THR A 60 -3.10 -1.52 8.38
CA THR A 60 -2.99 -1.61 9.83
C THR A 60 -3.67 -0.42 10.49
N TRP A 61 -4.07 -0.61 11.75
CA TRP A 61 -4.72 0.41 12.58
C TRP A 61 -3.86 0.70 13.80
N PRO A 62 -2.75 1.44 13.63
CA PRO A 62 -1.85 1.76 14.73
C PRO A 62 -2.57 2.52 15.85
N LYS A 63 -2.31 2.13 17.10
CA LYS A 63 -2.89 2.78 18.29
C LYS A 63 -2.27 4.14 18.59
N LYS A 64 -0.98 4.31 18.25
CA LYS A 64 -0.23 5.55 18.43
C LYS A 64 -0.04 6.22 17.08
N LYS A 65 -0.07 7.56 17.05
CA LYS A 65 0.30 8.35 15.88
C LYS A 65 1.82 8.31 15.71
N GLY A 66 2.28 8.39 14.46
CA GLY A 66 3.70 8.38 14.12
C GLY A 66 4.13 7.08 13.45
N LYS A 67 5.39 7.07 13.01
CA LYS A 67 6.00 5.96 12.30
C LYS A 67 6.27 4.79 13.25
N SER A 68 5.87 3.60 12.84
CA SER A 68 6.10 2.37 13.57
C SER A 68 7.50 1.80 13.27
N SER A 69 8.06 1.02 14.21
CA SER A 69 9.30 0.28 13.96
C SER A 69 9.19 -0.66 12.75
N GLU A 70 7.97 -1.14 12.44
CA GLU A 70 7.70 -1.91 11.22
C GLU A 70 7.96 -1.08 9.96
N GLU A 71 7.48 0.17 9.89
CA GLU A 71 7.76 1.06 8.76
C GLU A 71 9.26 1.34 8.59
N ASP A 72 9.98 1.58 9.69
CA ASP A 72 11.43 1.83 9.64
C ASP A 72 12.20 0.62 9.10
N ILE A 73 11.87 -0.59 9.58
CA ILE A 73 12.48 -1.83 9.10
C ILE A 73 12.16 -2.04 7.62
N LEU A 74 10.91 -1.86 7.21
CA LEU A 74 10.51 -2.08 5.82
C LEU A 74 11.15 -1.08 4.85
N GLU A 75 11.29 0.19 5.24
CA GLU A 75 12.02 1.18 4.46
C GLU A 75 13.52 0.86 4.35
N MET A 76 14.12 0.33 5.43
CA MET A 76 15.49 -0.15 5.39
C MET A 76 15.64 -1.34 4.43
N LEU A 77 14.74 -2.32 4.52
CA LEU A 77 14.75 -3.50 3.65
C LEU A 77 14.53 -3.13 2.18
N ARG A 78 13.68 -2.13 1.91
CA ARG A 78 13.49 -1.60 0.55
C ARG A 78 14.80 -1.14 -0.08
N ARG A 79 15.68 -0.48 0.68
CA ARG A 79 17.00 0.00 0.17
C ARG A 79 17.92 -1.14 -0.26
N LEU A 80 17.75 -2.35 0.30
CA LEU A 80 18.56 -3.51 -0.06
C LEU A 80 18.15 -4.11 -1.43
N LYS A 81 16.92 -3.85 -1.91
CA LYS A 81 16.37 -4.37 -3.18
C LYS A 81 16.66 -5.86 -3.39
N HIS A 82 16.51 -6.67 -2.33
CA HIS A 82 16.91 -8.07 -2.34
C HIS A 82 15.79 -8.98 -2.89
N LYS A 83 16.11 -9.84 -3.87
CA LYS A 83 15.14 -10.71 -4.57
C LYS A 83 14.32 -11.68 -3.71
N ASN A 84 14.77 -11.96 -2.48
CA ASN A 84 14.08 -12.86 -1.53
C ASN A 84 13.34 -12.10 -0.42
N ILE A 85 13.19 -10.77 -0.55
CA ILE A 85 12.48 -9.93 0.42
C ILE A 85 11.42 -9.15 -0.36
N VAL A 86 10.17 -9.28 0.06
CA VAL A 86 9.06 -8.53 -0.56
C VAL A 86 9.31 -7.03 -0.42
N MET A 87 9.28 -6.32 -1.53
CA MET A 87 9.59 -4.90 -1.57
C MET A 87 8.39 -4.04 -1.16
N LEU A 88 8.60 -3.15 -0.19
CA LEU A 88 7.70 -2.04 0.09
C LEU A 88 7.84 -1.01 -1.03
N LEU A 89 6.75 -0.77 -1.76
CA LEU A 89 6.71 0.15 -2.89
C LEU A 89 6.35 1.56 -2.46
N TYR A 90 5.28 1.66 -1.67
CA TYR A 90 4.73 2.92 -1.20
C TYR A 90 4.10 2.73 0.17
N SER A 91 3.96 3.80 0.93
CA SER A 91 3.14 3.84 2.12
C SER A 91 2.26 5.09 2.08
N TYR A 92 1.09 5.01 2.69
CA TYR A 92 0.26 6.19 2.92
C TYR A 92 -0.57 6.02 4.18
N GLN A 93 -0.96 7.16 4.74
CA GLN A 93 -1.85 7.20 5.89
C GLN A 93 -3.18 7.82 5.47
N LYS A 94 -4.28 7.25 5.97
CA LYS A 94 -5.62 7.80 5.78
C LYS A 94 -6.36 7.81 7.10
N THR A 95 -6.73 9.00 7.55
CA THR A 95 -7.58 9.17 8.74
C THR A 95 -9.03 8.84 8.37
N HIS A 96 -9.65 7.98 9.18
CA HIS A 96 -11.05 7.63 9.08
C HIS A 96 -11.68 7.76 10.47
N LYS A 97 -12.55 8.77 10.63
CA LYS A 97 -13.03 9.23 11.94
C LYS A 97 -11.83 9.57 12.83
N ASP A 98 -11.72 8.95 14.00
CA ASP A 98 -10.65 9.22 14.97
C ASP A 98 -9.46 8.25 14.87
N ARG A 99 -9.42 7.41 13.84
CA ARG A 99 -8.35 6.42 13.65
C ARG A 99 -7.60 6.65 12.35
N THR A 100 -6.28 6.64 12.43
CA THR A 100 -5.41 6.68 11.25
C THR A 100 -5.14 5.25 10.81
N CYS A 101 -5.54 4.92 9.59
CA CYS A 101 -5.12 3.69 8.92
C CYS A 101 -3.75 3.95 8.28
N LEU A 102 -2.79 3.08 8.57
CA LEU A 102 -1.55 3.00 7.81
C LEU A 102 -1.74 1.92 6.73
N ALA A 103 -1.39 2.24 5.49
CA ALA A 103 -1.46 1.32 4.38
C ALA A 103 -0.06 1.17 3.76
N LEU A 104 0.43 -0.06 3.76
CA LEU A 104 1.71 -0.46 3.21
C LEU A 104 1.46 -1.18 1.88
N ILE A 105 2.00 -0.66 0.79
CA ILE A 105 1.81 -1.18 -0.56
C ILE A 105 3.07 -1.95 -0.96
N PHE A 106 2.90 -3.25 -1.21
CA PHE A 106 3.95 -4.18 -1.60
C PHE A 106 3.78 -4.61 -3.05
N GLU A 107 4.87 -5.10 -3.63
CA GLU A 107 4.78 -5.91 -4.85
C GLU A 107 3.93 -7.17 -4.61
N SER A 108 3.19 -7.60 -5.63
CA SER A 108 2.50 -8.89 -5.56
C SER A 108 3.47 -10.02 -5.86
N MET A 109 3.52 -11.00 -4.97
CA MET A 109 4.13 -12.31 -5.25
C MET A 109 3.09 -13.24 -5.87
N PRO A 110 3.48 -14.12 -6.81
CA PRO A 110 2.61 -15.14 -7.38
C PRO A 110 2.24 -16.23 -6.38
#